data_AF-A0A838DQ85-F1
#
_entry.id   AF-A0A838DQ85-F1
#
_cell.length_a   1.000
_cell.length_b   1.000
_cell.length_c   1.000
_cell.angle_alpha   90.00
_cell.angle_beta   90.00
_cell.angle_gamma   90.00
#
_symmetry.space_group_name_H-M   'P 1'
#
loop_
_entity.id
_entity.type
_entity.pdbx_description
1 polymer ?
#
loop_
_entity_poly.entity_id
_entity_poly.type
_entity_poly.pdbx_seq_one_letter_code
_entity_poly.pdbx_strand_id
1 'polypeptide(L)'
;MKRRKTIEASGRFSRLREHALFYTSRQAGPRQTTKVTSRQDASQGRAVGSVGLAVILAPMMAYCNERIATDDMDILTFSLHHLFCCFDMLYRDALPALDQATGRMLNGHVPAGPLDYQQATWTHLQQVKRILERMEPLCHLLNRAAEGILDDLDRTSQPPESQPFVPHRQPWHYTIIEQEQALTALAGSLVTWQESHRKLTSFSSQFSQPLAAFSPSLIQFDSAFAVMLEIAGAIFGDILLSFRTIPEQDDEVVAALLFDLTQRSDQLLSMFHTVVESLCLLMEAFAVIP
;
A
#
# COMPACT_ATOMS: atom_id res chain seq x y z
N MET A 1 27.25 43.89 16.65
CA MET A 1 25.86 44.15 17.09
C MET A 1 24.94 43.27 16.25
N LYS A 2 24.35 42.22 16.85
CA LYS A 2 22.89 42.10 17.17
C LYS A 2 22.03 42.00 15.88
N ARG A 3 21.28 40.94 15.55
CA ARG A 3 20.67 39.85 16.33
C ARG A 3 20.38 38.61 15.44
N ARG A 4 20.66 37.42 15.97
CA ARG A 4 20.03 36.14 15.60
C ARG A 4 18.57 36.16 16.06
N LYS A 5 17.64 35.64 15.26
CA LYS A 5 16.26 35.34 15.68
C LYS A 5 16.09 33.82 15.72
N THR A 6 15.97 33.32 16.94
CA THR A 6 15.55 31.98 17.33
C THR A 6 14.05 32.07 17.69
N ILE A 7 13.21 31.18 17.16
CA ILE A 7 11.83 30.95 17.61
C ILE A 7 11.62 29.43 17.45
N GLU A 8 11.91 28.62 18.47
CA GLU A 8 11.00 28.15 19.54
C GLU A 8 9.72 27.46 19.04
N ALA A 9 9.83 26.13 18.97
CA ALA A 9 8.72 25.20 19.01
C ALA A 9 8.34 24.92 20.48
N SER A 10 7.06 25.09 20.81
CA SER A 10 6.42 24.62 22.05
C SER A 10 4.92 24.63 21.79
N GLY A 11 4.25 23.50 21.64
CA GLY A 11 3.91 22.61 22.74
C GLY A 11 2.45 22.87 23.12
N ARG A 12 1.51 22.02 22.66
CA ARG A 12 0.14 21.93 23.18
C ARG A 12 -0.55 20.64 22.69
N PHE A 13 -0.08 19.51 23.21
CA PHE A 13 -0.88 18.31 23.37
C PHE A 13 -1.45 18.33 24.78
N SER A 14 -2.77 18.47 24.93
CA SER A 14 -3.61 17.99 26.04
C SER A 14 -5.00 18.60 25.96
N ARG A 15 -6.02 17.76 25.69
CA ARG A 15 -7.29 17.71 26.44
C ARG A 15 -8.16 16.58 25.90
N LEU A 16 -8.14 15.47 26.64
CA LEU A 16 -9.12 14.40 26.62
C LEU A 16 -10.29 14.77 27.55
N ARG A 17 -11.48 14.31 27.15
CA ARG A 17 -12.66 13.93 27.96
C ARG A 17 -13.31 14.99 28.85
N GLU A 18 -14.59 15.27 28.56
CA GLU A 18 -15.76 14.73 29.26
C GLU A 18 -17.01 15.46 28.74
N HIS A 19 -18.05 14.74 28.36
CA HIS A 19 -19.45 15.04 28.71
C HIS A 19 -20.33 13.95 28.08
N ALA A 20 -20.95 13.16 28.96
CA ALA A 20 -21.98 12.20 28.63
C ALA A 20 -23.31 12.65 29.24
N LEU A 21 -24.38 12.14 28.62
CA LEU A 21 -25.78 12.03 29.07
C LEU A 21 -26.66 13.27 28.91
N PHE A 22 -27.67 13.18 28.03
CA PHE A 22 -29.06 12.92 28.43
C PHE A 22 -29.96 12.53 27.23
N TYR A 23 -30.65 11.40 27.38
CA TYR A 23 -31.96 10.94 26.85
C TYR A 23 -32.57 11.50 25.54
N THR A 24 -33.04 10.58 24.67
CA THR A 24 -34.49 10.40 24.46
C THR A 24 -34.83 9.01 23.93
N SER A 25 -35.93 8.49 24.50
CA SER A 25 -36.65 7.28 24.16
C SER A 25 -37.32 7.39 22.79
N ARG A 26 -37.18 6.38 21.91
CA ARG A 26 -37.96 6.29 20.67
C ARG A 26 -38.33 4.84 20.34
N GLN A 27 -39.56 4.72 19.88
CA GLN A 27 -40.40 3.52 19.80
C GLN A 27 -39.80 2.35 19.03
N ALA A 28 -40.08 1.14 19.55
CA ALA A 28 -39.79 -0.13 18.92
C ALA A 28 -40.75 -0.39 17.74
N GLY A 29 -40.21 -0.27 16.52
CA GLY A 29 -40.75 -0.94 15.34
C GLY A 29 -40.01 -2.27 15.08
N PRO A 30 -40.62 -3.24 14.39
CA PRO A 30 -40.03 -4.55 14.15
C PRO A 30 -38.78 -4.41 13.28
N ARG A 31 -37.61 -4.65 13.89
CA ARG A 31 -36.31 -4.68 13.21
C ARG A 31 -36.26 -5.88 12.27
N GLN A 32 -36.30 -5.61 10.97
CA GLN A 32 -35.76 -6.55 9.98
C GLN A 32 -34.27 -6.71 10.27
N THR A 33 -33.87 -7.89 10.75
CA THR A 33 -32.47 -8.27 10.95
C THR A 33 -31.82 -8.53 9.60
N THR A 34 -31.33 -7.48 8.95
CA THR A 34 -30.45 -7.60 7.80
C THR A 34 -29.09 -8.14 8.25
N LYS A 35 -28.66 -9.22 7.58
CA LYS A 35 -27.44 -10.01 7.81
C LYS A 35 -26.19 -9.14 8.01
N VAL A 36 -25.58 -9.24 9.19
CA VAL A 36 -24.26 -8.64 9.53
C VAL A 36 -23.08 -9.50 9.01
N THR A 37 -23.34 -10.60 8.29
CA THR A 37 -22.34 -11.61 7.92
C THR A 37 -21.28 -11.13 6.91
N SER A 38 -21.50 -10.05 6.15
CA SER A 38 -20.62 -9.69 5.02
C SER A 38 -19.28 -9.03 5.39
N ARG A 39 -19.11 -8.53 6.61
CA ARG A 39 -17.91 -7.73 6.96
C ARG A 39 -16.75 -8.59 7.48
N GLN A 40 -17.03 -9.79 7.95
CA GLN A 40 -16.04 -10.68 8.56
C GLN A 40 -15.17 -11.37 7.49
N ASP A 41 -15.77 -11.78 6.38
CA ASP A 41 -15.08 -12.46 5.27
C ASP A 41 -14.01 -11.57 4.60
N ALA A 42 -14.28 -10.27 4.45
CA ALA A 42 -13.35 -9.32 3.85
C ALA A 42 -12.10 -9.05 4.72
N SER A 43 -12.26 -9.11 6.04
CA SER A 43 -11.14 -8.97 6.98
C SER A 43 -10.25 -10.20 7.00
N GLN A 44 -10.83 -11.38 6.83
CA GLN A 44 -10.11 -12.64 6.85
C GLN A 44 -9.19 -12.77 5.63
N GLY A 45 -9.69 -12.48 4.42
CA GLY A 45 -8.88 -12.53 3.20
C GLY A 45 -7.64 -11.61 3.23
N ARG A 46 -7.73 -10.47 3.93
CA ARG A 46 -6.62 -9.53 4.13
C ARG A 46 -5.48 -10.12 4.96
N ALA A 47 -5.84 -10.79 6.05
CA ALA A 47 -4.85 -11.43 6.92
C ALA A 47 -4.12 -12.56 6.19
N VAL A 48 -4.80 -13.33 5.32
CA VAL A 48 -4.17 -14.45 4.61
C VAL A 48 -3.08 -13.97 3.63
N GLY A 49 -3.31 -12.90 2.88
CA GLY A 49 -2.31 -12.36 1.94
C GLY A 49 -1.04 -11.86 2.65
N SER A 50 -1.20 -11.15 3.79
CA SER A 50 -0.10 -10.66 4.62
C SER A 50 0.74 -11.79 5.23
N VAL A 51 0.10 -12.86 5.72
CA VAL A 51 0.79 -14.07 6.20
C VAL A 51 1.54 -14.74 5.05
N GLY A 52 0.95 -14.81 3.87
CA GLY A 52 1.58 -15.39 2.70
C GLY A 52 2.89 -14.69 2.32
N LEU A 53 2.91 -13.36 2.39
CA LEU A 53 4.12 -12.57 2.13
C LEU A 53 5.25 -12.89 3.12
N ALA A 54 4.96 -13.06 4.41
CA ALA A 54 5.98 -13.39 5.41
C ALA A 54 6.66 -14.75 5.11
N VAL A 55 5.87 -15.73 4.65
CA VAL A 55 6.39 -17.05 4.24
C VAL A 55 7.28 -16.94 3.00
N ILE A 56 6.94 -16.05 2.05
CA ILE A 56 7.71 -15.84 0.82
C ILE A 56 9.01 -15.09 1.08
N LEU A 57 9.07 -14.22 2.07
CA LEU A 57 10.28 -13.48 2.44
C LEU A 57 11.27 -14.31 3.28
N ALA A 58 10.81 -15.39 3.91
CA ALA A 58 11.67 -16.23 4.74
C ALA A 58 12.85 -16.86 4.00
N PRO A 59 12.71 -17.41 2.78
CA PRO A 59 13.85 -17.84 1.96
C PRO A 59 14.90 -16.74 1.73
N MET A 60 14.47 -15.51 1.49
CA MET A 60 15.37 -14.37 1.32
C MET A 60 16.13 -14.07 2.62
N MET A 61 15.43 -14.02 3.76
CA MET A 61 16.09 -13.85 5.06
C MET A 61 17.08 -14.97 5.36
N ALA A 62 16.73 -16.22 5.04
CA ALA A 62 17.60 -17.37 5.24
C ALA A 62 18.85 -17.30 4.34
N TYR A 63 18.71 -16.86 3.10
CA TYR A 63 19.83 -16.63 2.18
C TYR A 63 20.77 -15.53 2.69
N CYS A 64 20.19 -14.43 3.18
CA CYS A 64 20.93 -13.26 3.64
C CYS A 64 21.53 -13.41 5.05
N ASN A 65 21.12 -14.45 5.79
CA ASN A 65 21.55 -14.67 7.16
C ASN A 65 23.09 -14.78 7.23
N GLU A 66 23.69 -14.05 8.18
CA GLU A 66 25.15 -13.93 8.40
C GLU A 66 25.95 -13.20 7.31
N ARG A 67 25.34 -12.86 6.17
CA ARG A 67 26.00 -12.18 5.04
C ARG A 67 25.72 -10.68 5.00
N ILE A 68 24.54 -10.29 5.47
CA ILE A 68 23.97 -8.96 5.31
C ILE A 68 23.55 -8.43 6.69
N ALA A 69 23.62 -7.12 6.88
CA ALA A 69 23.11 -6.46 8.08
C ALA A 69 21.64 -6.83 8.34
N THR A 70 21.36 -7.38 9.53
CA THR A 70 20.00 -7.78 9.93
C THR A 70 19.01 -6.61 9.85
N ASP A 71 19.47 -5.40 10.16
CA ASP A 71 18.67 -4.18 10.12
C ASP A 71 18.12 -3.90 8.70
N ASP A 72 18.94 -4.08 7.65
CA ASP A 72 18.49 -3.82 6.27
C ASP A 72 17.46 -4.86 5.80
N MET A 73 17.64 -6.13 6.20
CA MET A 73 16.65 -7.18 5.93
C MET A 73 15.32 -6.95 6.66
N ASP A 74 15.37 -6.47 7.90
CA ASP A 74 14.18 -6.09 8.67
C ASP A 74 13.46 -4.90 8.02
N ILE A 75 14.20 -3.87 7.60
CA ILE A 75 13.64 -2.71 6.89
C ILE A 75 13.00 -3.13 5.57
N LEU A 76 13.66 -3.99 4.78
CA LEU A 76 13.14 -4.51 3.52
C LEU A 76 11.81 -5.25 3.76
N THR A 77 11.81 -6.20 4.70
CA THR A 77 10.65 -7.02 5.04
C THR A 77 9.48 -6.17 5.54
N PHE A 78 9.77 -5.22 6.43
CA PHE A 78 8.81 -4.25 6.94
C PHE A 78 8.19 -3.43 5.80
N SER A 79 9.02 -2.90 4.91
CA SER A 79 8.61 -2.01 3.82
C SER A 79 7.72 -2.75 2.82
N LEU A 80 8.12 -3.95 2.38
CA LEU A 80 7.33 -4.79 1.47
C LEU A 80 5.99 -5.17 2.07
N HIS A 81 5.98 -5.57 3.35
CA HIS A 81 4.75 -5.92 4.05
C HIS A 81 3.77 -4.76 4.13
N HIS A 82 4.24 -3.58 4.53
CA HIS A 82 3.38 -2.41 4.62
C HIS A 82 2.94 -1.90 3.25
N LEU A 83 3.80 -1.99 2.23
CA LEU A 83 3.47 -1.61 0.87
C LEU A 83 2.35 -2.52 0.33
N PHE A 84 2.44 -3.84 0.54
CA PHE A 84 1.39 -4.80 0.20
C PHE A 84 0.05 -4.44 0.87
N CYS A 85 0.06 -4.18 2.18
CA CYS A 85 -1.15 -3.78 2.89
C CYS A 85 -1.73 -2.46 2.36
N CYS A 86 -0.89 -1.49 2.00
CA CYS A 86 -1.36 -0.22 1.44
C CYS A 86 -2.02 -0.43 0.08
N PHE A 87 -1.45 -1.28 -0.79
CA PHE A 87 -2.06 -1.60 -2.08
C PHE A 87 -3.39 -2.34 -1.91
N ASP A 88 -3.46 -3.27 -0.97
CA ASP A 88 -4.71 -3.95 -0.66
C ASP A 88 -5.80 -2.98 -0.21
N MET A 89 -5.48 -2.05 0.71
CA MET A 89 -6.41 -0.99 1.13
C MET A 89 -6.81 -0.07 -0.03
N LEU A 90 -5.86 0.27 -0.92
CA LEU A 90 -6.12 1.14 -2.07
C LEU A 90 -7.13 0.51 -3.04
N TYR A 91 -6.83 -0.70 -3.52
CA TYR A 91 -7.61 -1.33 -4.60
C TYR A 91 -8.86 -2.04 -4.11
N ARG A 92 -8.91 -2.55 -2.87
CA ARG A 92 -10.09 -3.26 -2.36
C ARG A 92 -11.08 -2.38 -1.62
N ASP A 93 -10.61 -1.29 -1.02
CA ASP A 93 -11.47 -0.45 -0.20
C ASP A 93 -11.58 0.98 -0.74
N ALA A 94 -10.46 1.71 -0.84
CA ALA A 94 -10.50 3.15 -1.02
C ALA A 94 -11.02 3.56 -2.41
N LEU A 95 -10.50 2.95 -3.47
CA LEU A 95 -10.95 3.24 -4.84
C LEU A 95 -12.41 2.77 -5.09
N PRO A 96 -12.82 1.54 -4.70
CA PRO A 96 -14.22 1.14 -4.82
C PRO A 96 -15.18 2.01 -3.99
N ALA A 97 -14.78 2.46 -2.80
CA ALA A 97 -15.60 3.36 -2.00
C ALA A 97 -15.77 4.73 -2.67
N LEU A 98 -14.71 5.26 -3.29
CA LEU A 98 -14.76 6.48 -4.07
C LEU A 98 -15.71 6.32 -5.28
N ASP A 99 -15.57 5.24 -6.04
CA ASP A 99 -16.44 4.92 -7.19
C ASP A 99 -17.91 4.79 -6.78
N GLN A 100 -18.20 4.17 -5.64
CA GLN A 100 -19.56 4.10 -5.12
C GLN A 100 -20.10 5.46 -4.70
N ALA A 101 -19.27 6.33 -4.12
CA ALA A 101 -19.67 7.66 -3.70
C ALA A 101 -20.01 8.56 -4.90
N THR A 102 -19.21 8.49 -5.97
CA THR A 102 -19.41 9.24 -7.21
C THR A 102 -20.51 8.64 -8.09
N GLY A 103 -20.62 7.32 -8.17
CA GLY A 103 -21.62 6.62 -8.98
C GLY A 103 -23.07 6.85 -8.54
N ARG A 104 -23.33 7.12 -7.25
CA ARG A 104 -24.68 7.50 -6.77
C ARG A 104 -25.20 8.78 -7.44
N MET A 105 -24.31 9.72 -7.74
CA MET A 105 -24.66 10.96 -8.44
C MET A 105 -25.05 10.68 -9.89
N LEU A 106 -24.25 9.88 -10.60
CA LEU A 106 -24.50 9.54 -12.01
C LEU A 106 -25.85 8.83 -12.20
N ASN A 107 -26.25 8.01 -11.23
CA ASN A 107 -27.51 7.26 -11.25
C ASN A 107 -28.72 8.08 -10.75
N GLY A 108 -28.59 9.41 -10.63
CA GLY A 108 -29.70 10.31 -10.25
C GLY A 108 -30.24 10.08 -8.84
N HIS A 109 -29.54 9.35 -7.97
CA HIS A 109 -29.92 9.18 -6.57
C HIS A 109 -29.49 10.45 -5.83
N VAL A 110 -30.37 11.45 -5.81
CA VAL A 110 -30.14 12.74 -5.16
C VAL A 110 -29.91 12.50 -3.65
N PRO A 111 -28.70 12.70 -3.11
CA PRO A 111 -28.48 12.68 -1.67
C PRO A 111 -29.23 13.85 -1.01
N ALA A 112 -29.37 13.81 0.32
CA ALA A 112 -30.13 14.78 1.09
C ALA A 112 -29.73 16.26 0.84
N GLY A 113 -28.53 16.50 0.30
CA GLY A 113 -28.17 17.75 -0.39
C GLY A 113 -26.85 17.63 -1.17
N PRO A 114 -26.52 18.61 -2.03
CA PRO A 114 -25.26 18.65 -2.78
C PRO A 114 -24.01 18.73 -1.88
N LEU A 115 -24.14 19.32 -0.69
CA LEU A 115 -23.06 19.42 0.30
C LEU A 115 -22.65 18.06 0.87
N ASP A 116 -23.62 17.19 1.15
CA ASP A 116 -23.33 15.85 1.69
C ASP A 116 -22.53 15.01 0.67
N TYR A 117 -22.84 15.17 -0.61
CA TYR A 117 -22.11 14.51 -1.71
C TYR A 117 -20.68 15.01 -1.83
N GLN A 118 -20.48 16.34 -1.83
CA GLN A 118 -19.15 16.93 -1.90
C GLN A 118 -18.30 16.48 -0.70
N GLN A 119 -18.87 16.52 0.49
CA GLN A 119 -18.19 16.08 1.71
C GLN A 119 -17.82 14.59 1.67
N ALA A 120 -18.73 13.73 1.20
CA ALA A 120 -18.45 12.30 1.07
C ALA A 120 -17.32 12.04 0.06
N THR A 121 -17.39 12.66 -1.12
CA THR A 121 -16.39 12.53 -2.18
C THR A 121 -15.03 13.03 -1.71
N TRP A 122 -14.98 14.22 -1.09
CA TRP A 122 -13.77 14.78 -0.49
C TRP A 122 -13.16 13.85 0.55
N THR A 123 -13.98 13.23 1.41
CA THR A 123 -13.50 12.30 2.44
C THR A 123 -12.84 11.07 1.81
N HIS A 124 -13.43 10.51 0.74
CA HIS A 124 -12.86 9.36 0.04
C HIS A 124 -11.59 9.71 -0.75
N LEU A 125 -11.54 10.88 -1.41
CA LEU A 125 -10.33 11.39 -2.04
C LEU A 125 -9.20 11.57 -1.03
N GLN A 126 -9.51 12.13 0.15
CA GLN A 126 -8.54 12.29 1.23
C GLN A 126 -8.02 10.93 1.73
N GLN A 127 -8.87 9.91 1.78
CA GLN A 127 -8.46 8.56 2.15
C GLN A 127 -7.49 7.97 1.12
N VAL A 128 -7.78 8.08 -0.18
CA VAL A 128 -6.88 7.66 -1.26
C VAL A 128 -5.53 8.38 -1.14
N LYS A 129 -5.56 9.71 -0.99
CA LYS A 129 -4.35 10.53 -0.83
C LYS A 129 -3.49 10.07 0.35
N ARG A 130 -4.09 9.87 1.54
CA ARG A 130 -3.35 9.40 2.73
C ARG A 130 -2.71 8.03 2.54
N ILE A 131 -3.34 7.13 1.78
CA ILE A 131 -2.77 5.82 1.48
C ILE A 131 -1.53 5.99 0.60
N LEU A 132 -1.61 6.80 -0.46
CA LEU A 132 -0.47 7.07 -1.35
C LEU A 132 0.69 7.76 -0.62
N GLU A 133 0.40 8.78 0.19
CA GLU A 133 1.41 9.46 1.03
C GLU A 133 2.08 8.53 2.04
N ARG A 134 1.41 7.45 2.46
CA ARG A 134 2.01 6.42 3.32
C ARG A 134 2.91 5.47 2.55
N MET A 135 2.66 5.24 1.25
CA MET A 135 3.49 4.37 0.42
C MET A 135 4.83 5.00 0.06
N GLU A 136 4.88 6.32 -0.14
CA GLU A 136 6.11 7.06 -0.49
C GLU A 136 7.30 6.79 0.46
N PRO A 137 7.20 6.97 1.79
CA PRO A 137 8.31 6.66 2.68
C PRO A 137 8.69 5.17 2.70
N LEU A 138 7.75 4.26 2.39
CA LEU A 138 8.04 2.83 2.31
C LEU A 138 8.89 2.51 1.09
N CYS A 139 8.64 3.14 -0.06
CA CYS A 139 9.47 3.00 -1.25
C CYS A 139 10.89 3.55 -1.00
N HIS A 140 11.03 4.69 -0.32
CA HIS A 140 12.36 5.19 0.06
C HIS A 140 13.11 4.25 1.02
N LEU A 141 12.43 3.69 2.02
CA LEU A 141 13.03 2.69 2.92
C LEU A 141 13.42 1.42 2.16
N LEU A 142 12.58 0.98 1.24
CA LEU A 142 12.83 -0.18 0.39
C LEU A 142 14.09 0.00 -0.46
N ASN A 143 14.23 1.15 -1.11
CA ASN A 143 15.41 1.46 -1.94
C ASN A 143 16.68 1.49 -1.10
N ARG A 144 16.64 2.18 0.04
CA ARG A 144 17.79 2.28 0.94
C ARG A 144 18.22 0.91 1.48
N ALA A 145 17.25 0.07 1.88
CA ALA A 145 17.55 -1.27 2.34
C ALA A 145 18.14 -2.14 1.22
N ALA A 146 17.57 -2.09 0.01
CA ALA A 146 18.10 -2.81 -1.14
C ALA A 146 19.52 -2.38 -1.49
N GLU A 147 19.82 -1.07 -1.47
CA GLU A 147 21.18 -0.54 -1.64
C GLU A 147 22.14 -1.05 -0.57
N GLY A 148 21.74 -1.04 0.71
CA GLY A 148 22.56 -1.58 1.80
C GLY A 148 22.85 -3.06 1.65
N ILE A 149 21.85 -3.84 1.22
CA ILE A 149 22.01 -5.27 0.91
C ILE A 149 22.98 -5.48 -0.25
N LEU A 150 22.88 -4.69 -1.32
CA LEU A 150 23.79 -4.76 -2.47
C LEU A 150 25.23 -4.45 -2.07
N ASP A 151 25.45 -3.40 -1.27
CA ASP A 151 26.76 -3.04 -0.73
C ASP A 151 27.38 -4.17 0.10
N ASP A 152 26.56 -4.87 0.89
CA ASP A 152 27.03 -6.01 1.69
C ASP A 152 27.32 -7.25 0.83
N LEU A 153 26.51 -7.52 -0.20
CA LEU A 153 26.79 -8.59 -1.16
C LEU A 153 28.14 -8.36 -1.85
N ASP A 154 28.39 -7.16 -2.36
CA ASP A 154 29.66 -6.77 -3.02
C ASP A 154 30.88 -6.98 -2.09
N ARG A 155 30.72 -6.75 -0.79
CA ARG A 155 31.77 -7.02 0.21
C ARG A 155 32.01 -8.50 0.42
N THR A 156 30.94 -9.31 0.46
CA THR A 156 31.04 -10.76 0.68
C THR A 156 31.50 -11.55 -0.55
N SER A 157 31.35 -11.02 -1.76
CA SER A 157 31.81 -11.67 -2.99
C SER A 157 33.34 -11.71 -3.12
N GLN A 158 34.09 -11.07 -2.21
CA GLN A 158 35.54 -11.20 -2.16
C GLN A 158 35.94 -12.60 -1.63
N PRO A 159 36.88 -13.30 -2.28
CA PRO A 159 37.23 -14.67 -1.92
C PRO A 159 37.70 -14.72 -0.46
N PRO A 160 37.07 -15.55 0.40
CA PRO A 160 37.41 -15.59 1.80
C PRO A 160 38.86 -16.06 1.97
N GLU A 161 39.68 -15.26 2.65
CA GLU A 161 40.98 -15.71 3.15
C GLU A 161 40.75 -16.85 4.15
N SER A 162 40.71 -18.08 3.63
CA SER A 162 40.89 -19.35 4.34
C SER A 162 40.11 -19.55 5.65
N GLN A 163 38.90 -18.98 5.80
CA GLN A 163 38.07 -19.32 6.96
C GLN A 163 37.25 -20.59 6.67
N PRO A 164 37.32 -21.61 7.54
CA PRO A 164 36.53 -22.82 7.39
C PRO A 164 35.05 -22.50 7.53
N PHE A 165 34.30 -22.72 6.46
CA PHE A 165 32.85 -22.58 6.42
C PHE A 165 32.20 -23.59 7.38
N VAL A 166 31.54 -23.10 8.43
CA VAL A 166 30.72 -23.92 9.32
C VAL A 166 29.28 -23.79 8.87
N PRO A 167 28.67 -24.79 8.22
CA PRO A 167 27.27 -24.70 7.80
C PRO A 167 26.34 -24.63 9.03
N HIS A 168 25.92 -23.42 9.40
CA HIS A 168 24.86 -23.19 10.36
C HIS A 168 23.51 -23.36 9.66
N ARG A 169 22.98 -24.59 9.67
CA ARG A 169 21.60 -24.85 9.26
C ARG A 169 20.64 -24.23 10.27
N GLN A 170 20.03 -23.10 9.93
CA GLN A 170 18.87 -22.62 10.68
C GLN A 170 17.56 -23.27 10.17
N PRO A 171 16.60 -23.52 11.08
CA PRO A 171 15.43 -24.36 10.84
C PRO A 171 14.23 -23.54 10.33
N TRP A 172 14.39 -22.72 9.29
CA TRP A 172 13.25 -22.06 8.64
C TRP A 172 12.53 -23.05 7.70
N HIS A 173 12.14 -24.20 8.24
CA HIS A 173 11.41 -25.24 7.51
C HIS A 173 9.93 -24.91 7.52
N TYR A 174 9.52 -23.92 6.72
CA TYR A 174 8.15 -23.92 6.24
C TYR A 174 7.93 -25.20 5.44
N THR A 175 6.83 -25.87 5.70
CA THR A 175 6.44 -27.01 4.88
C THR A 175 6.16 -26.53 3.46
N ILE A 176 6.42 -27.38 2.45
CA ILE A 176 6.09 -27.09 1.04
C ILE A 176 4.60 -26.68 0.94
N ILE A 177 3.74 -27.31 1.73
CA ILE A 177 2.31 -27.02 1.83
C ILE A 177 2.04 -25.58 2.30
N GLU A 178 2.71 -25.12 3.36
CA GLU A 178 2.55 -23.74 3.86
C GLU A 178 3.02 -22.71 2.83
N GLN A 179 4.10 -23.00 2.11
CA GLN A 179 4.57 -22.14 1.03
C GLN A 179 3.58 -22.07 -0.13
N GLU A 180 3.04 -23.21 -0.58
CA GLU A 180 2.03 -23.24 -1.65
C GLU A 180 0.74 -22.50 -1.26
N GLN A 181 0.31 -22.63 0.00
CA GLN A 181 -0.83 -21.88 0.53
C GLN A 181 -0.56 -20.38 0.57
N ALA A 182 0.63 -19.97 1.02
CA ALA A 182 1.07 -18.58 1.03
C ALA A 182 1.07 -17.96 -0.38
N LEU A 183 1.61 -18.68 -1.37
CA LEU A 183 1.58 -18.25 -2.77
C LEU A 183 0.16 -18.11 -3.29
N THR A 184 -0.70 -19.09 -3.01
CA THR A 184 -2.09 -19.10 -3.47
C THR A 184 -2.84 -17.90 -2.87
N ALA A 185 -2.59 -17.57 -1.60
CA ALA A 185 -3.17 -16.41 -0.95
C ALA A 185 -2.67 -15.08 -1.54
N LEU A 186 -1.36 -14.99 -1.83
CA LEU A 186 -0.78 -13.81 -2.45
C LEU A 186 -1.33 -13.60 -3.86
N ALA A 187 -1.31 -14.64 -4.70
CA ALA A 187 -1.87 -14.62 -6.05
C ALA A 187 -3.37 -14.28 -6.04
N GLY A 188 -4.14 -14.85 -5.11
CA GLY A 188 -5.55 -14.52 -4.94
C GLY A 188 -5.79 -13.06 -4.58
N SER A 189 -4.89 -12.44 -3.80
CA SER A 189 -4.96 -11.01 -3.48
C SER A 189 -4.68 -10.16 -4.72
N LEU A 190 -3.64 -10.48 -5.51
CA LEU A 190 -3.32 -9.78 -6.76
C LEU A 190 -4.47 -9.84 -7.78
N VAL A 191 -5.06 -11.02 -7.96
CA VAL A 191 -6.26 -11.20 -8.81
C VAL A 191 -7.40 -10.33 -8.30
N THR A 192 -7.64 -10.31 -6.98
CA THR A 192 -8.70 -9.48 -6.39
C THR A 192 -8.46 -7.99 -6.65
N TRP A 193 -7.22 -7.51 -6.56
CA TRP A 193 -6.88 -6.11 -6.85
C TRP A 193 -7.17 -5.77 -8.33
N GLN A 194 -6.75 -6.64 -9.25
CA GLN A 194 -7.00 -6.50 -10.68
C GLN A 194 -8.49 -6.50 -11.03
N GLU A 195 -9.25 -7.45 -10.48
CA GLU A 195 -10.70 -7.48 -10.68
C GLU A 195 -11.39 -6.26 -10.10
N SER A 196 -10.98 -5.81 -8.92
CA SER A 196 -11.53 -4.61 -8.28
C SER A 196 -11.30 -3.40 -9.18
N HIS A 197 -10.06 -3.20 -9.65
CA HIS A 197 -9.72 -2.10 -10.55
C HIS A 197 -10.50 -2.14 -11.87
N ARG A 198 -10.62 -3.32 -12.50
CA ARG A 198 -11.39 -3.49 -13.76
C ARG A 198 -12.87 -3.14 -13.63
N LYS A 199 -13.43 -3.24 -12.43
CA LYS A 199 -14.84 -2.92 -12.14
C LYS A 199 -15.06 -1.43 -11.88
N LEU A 200 -14.01 -0.65 -11.66
CA LEU A 200 -14.13 0.79 -11.39
C LEU A 200 -14.59 1.52 -12.65
N THR A 201 -15.45 2.52 -12.46
CA THR A 201 -15.74 3.51 -13.49
C THR A 201 -14.50 4.39 -13.68
N SER A 202 -14.19 4.81 -14.90
CA SER A 202 -13.05 5.70 -15.13
C SER A 202 -13.21 7.03 -14.39
N PHE A 203 -12.13 7.57 -13.82
CA PHE A 203 -12.10 8.88 -13.16
C PHE A 203 -12.64 9.98 -14.09
N SER A 204 -12.22 9.94 -15.35
CA SER A 204 -12.73 10.82 -16.41
C SER A 204 -14.27 10.81 -16.51
N SER A 205 -14.91 9.64 -16.38
CA SER A 205 -16.36 9.50 -16.41
C SER A 205 -17.00 9.98 -15.09
N GLN A 206 -16.44 9.54 -13.95
CA GLN A 206 -16.93 9.88 -12.60
C GLN A 206 -16.99 11.40 -12.35
N PHE A 207 -16.02 12.15 -12.87
CA PHE A 207 -15.84 13.59 -12.59
C PHE A 207 -16.16 14.50 -13.80
N SER A 208 -16.75 13.95 -14.86
CA SER A 208 -17.05 14.67 -16.12
C SER A 208 -17.96 15.89 -15.95
N GLN A 209 -19.01 15.80 -15.12
CA GLN A 209 -20.00 16.86 -14.95
C GLN A 209 -19.57 18.03 -14.04
N PRO A 210 -18.95 17.80 -12.86
CA PRO A 210 -18.57 18.92 -12.00
C PRO A 210 -17.28 19.63 -12.46
N LEU A 211 -16.43 18.99 -13.26
CA LEU A 211 -15.02 19.41 -13.43
C LEU A 211 -14.51 19.34 -14.87
N ALA A 212 -15.32 19.77 -15.85
CA ALA A 212 -14.93 19.75 -17.26
C ALA A 212 -13.56 20.41 -17.55
N ALA A 213 -13.14 21.39 -16.75
CA ALA A 213 -11.83 22.04 -16.85
C ALA A 213 -10.63 21.14 -16.46
N PHE A 214 -10.85 20.08 -15.68
CA PHE A 214 -9.81 19.15 -15.20
C PHE A 214 -9.68 17.87 -16.05
N SER A 215 -10.38 17.80 -17.19
CA SER A 215 -10.42 16.62 -18.07
C SER A 215 -9.06 15.96 -18.36
N PRO A 216 -7.97 16.68 -18.72
CA PRO A 216 -6.70 16.02 -19.04
C PRO A 216 -6.03 15.36 -17.82
N SER A 217 -6.08 15.97 -16.63
CA SER A 217 -5.54 15.37 -15.41
C SER A 217 -6.36 14.16 -14.94
N LEU A 218 -7.67 14.13 -15.26
CA LEU A 218 -8.53 13.02 -14.87
C LEU A 218 -8.21 11.72 -15.62
N ILE A 219 -7.87 11.82 -16.91
CA ILE A 219 -7.42 10.65 -17.70
C ILE A 219 -6.09 10.10 -17.17
N GLN A 220 -5.22 10.99 -16.67
CA GLN A 220 -3.94 10.57 -16.09
C GLN A 220 -4.13 9.69 -14.86
N PHE A 221 -5.15 9.92 -14.02
CA PHE A 221 -5.46 9.03 -12.89
C PHE A 221 -5.73 7.60 -13.33
N ASP A 222 -6.59 7.41 -14.34
CA ASP A 222 -6.95 6.08 -14.84
C ASP A 222 -5.69 5.31 -15.27
N SER A 223 -4.82 5.97 -16.03
CA SER A 223 -3.54 5.38 -16.44
C SER A 223 -2.60 5.15 -15.26
N ALA A 224 -2.57 6.07 -14.30
CA ALA A 224 -1.64 6.01 -13.18
C ALA A 224 -1.98 4.89 -12.21
N PHE A 225 -3.26 4.72 -11.87
CA PHE A 225 -3.71 3.61 -11.03
C PHE A 225 -3.54 2.26 -11.74
N ALA A 226 -3.69 2.19 -13.07
CA ALA A 226 -3.37 0.98 -13.81
C ALA A 226 -1.88 0.63 -13.74
N VAL A 227 -0.99 1.61 -13.97
CA VAL A 227 0.48 1.43 -13.90
C VAL A 227 0.93 1.07 -12.49
N MET A 228 0.42 1.73 -11.45
CA MET A 228 0.76 1.39 -10.06
C MET A 228 0.34 -0.05 -9.71
N LEU A 229 -0.79 -0.51 -10.24
CA LEU A 229 -1.26 -1.89 -10.04
C LEU A 229 -0.36 -2.89 -10.78
N GLU A 230 0.07 -2.57 -11.99
CA GLU A 230 1.01 -3.37 -12.76
C GLU A 230 2.34 -3.50 -12.02
N ILE A 231 2.89 -2.39 -11.51
CA ILE A 231 4.14 -2.39 -10.74
C ILE A 231 3.98 -3.20 -9.45
N ALA A 232 2.86 -3.05 -8.73
CA ALA A 232 2.58 -3.89 -7.56
C ALA A 232 2.53 -5.38 -7.94
N GLY A 233 1.91 -5.70 -9.08
CA GLY A 233 1.92 -7.04 -9.65
C GLY A 233 3.33 -7.55 -9.92
N ALA A 234 4.20 -6.74 -10.53
CA ALA A 234 5.59 -7.11 -10.79
C ALA A 234 6.40 -7.34 -9.50
N ILE A 235 6.24 -6.46 -8.49
CA ILE A 235 6.93 -6.60 -7.20
C ILE A 235 6.50 -7.90 -6.51
N PHE A 236 5.20 -8.06 -6.25
CA PHE A 236 4.70 -9.15 -5.41
C PHE A 236 4.50 -10.46 -6.16
N GLY A 237 4.18 -10.40 -7.46
CA GLY A 237 3.88 -11.57 -8.29
C GLY A 237 5.07 -12.13 -9.04
N ASP A 238 6.08 -11.30 -9.35
CA ASP A 238 7.23 -11.74 -10.15
C ASP A 238 8.52 -11.69 -9.31
N ILE A 239 8.97 -10.50 -8.90
CA ILE A 239 10.26 -10.29 -8.21
C ILE A 239 10.33 -11.12 -6.92
N LEU A 240 9.34 -10.99 -6.03
CA LEU A 240 9.34 -11.74 -4.76
C LEU A 240 9.23 -13.25 -4.94
N LEU A 241 8.58 -13.70 -6.00
CA LEU A 241 8.48 -15.13 -6.27
C LEU A 241 9.80 -15.69 -6.81
N SER A 242 10.54 -14.91 -7.61
CA SER A 242 11.86 -15.28 -8.12
C SER A 242 12.91 -15.46 -7.02
N PHE A 243 12.78 -14.78 -5.87
CA PHE A 243 13.65 -15.02 -4.71
C PHE A 243 13.60 -16.46 -4.19
N ARG A 244 12.53 -17.20 -4.47
CA ARG A 244 12.37 -18.61 -4.04
C ARG A 244 13.12 -19.60 -4.92
N THR A 245 13.47 -19.21 -6.13
CA THR A 245 14.13 -20.07 -7.11
C THR A 245 15.63 -19.82 -7.21
N ILE A 246 16.18 -18.95 -6.37
CA ILE A 246 17.60 -18.60 -6.39
C ILE A 246 18.42 -19.83 -5.97
N PRO A 247 19.41 -20.25 -6.76
CA PRO A 247 20.36 -21.28 -6.36
C PRO A 247 21.13 -20.87 -5.09
N GLU A 248 21.58 -21.85 -4.31
CA GLU A 248 22.48 -21.55 -3.19
C GLU A 248 23.71 -20.77 -3.71
N GLN A 249 23.99 -19.60 -3.12
CA GLN A 249 25.15 -18.74 -3.40
C GLN A 249 25.17 -18.01 -4.76
N ASP A 250 24.01 -17.80 -5.40
CA ASP A 250 23.94 -16.99 -6.63
C ASP A 250 23.69 -15.50 -6.33
N ASP A 251 24.76 -14.79 -5.95
CA ASP A 251 24.73 -13.36 -5.60
C ASP A 251 24.29 -12.48 -6.77
N GLU A 252 24.63 -12.88 -8.00
CA GLU A 252 24.32 -12.13 -9.22
C GLU A 252 22.80 -12.08 -9.45
N VAL A 253 22.12 -13.21 -9.28
CA VAL A 253 20.65 -13.27 -9.37
C VAL A 253 19.98 -12.45 -8.25
N VAL A 254 20.49 -12.52 -7.02
CA VAL A 254 19.97 -11.71 -5.90
C VAL A 254 20.13 -10.22 -6.20
N ALA A 255 21.31 -9.81 -6.66
CA ALA A 255 21.59 -8.42 -6.99
C ALA A 255 20.67 -7.93 -8.11
N ALA A 256 20.48 -8.72 -9.17
CA ALA A 256 19.56 -8.40 -10.26
C ALA A 256 18.12 -8.18 -9.76
N LEU A 257 17.62 -9.05 -8.88
CA LEU A 257 16.28 -8.92 -8.31
C LEU A 257 16.15 -7.70 -7.38
N LEU A 258 17.21 -7.34 -6.64
CA LEU A 258 17.24 -6.12 -5.84
C LEU A 258 17.25 -4.86 -6.72
N PHE A 259 17.99 -4.85 -7.84
CA PHE A 259 17.94 -3.77 -8.82
C PHE A 259 16.57 -3.63 -9.47
N ASP A 260 15.93 -4.75 -9.83
CA ASP A 260 14.56 -4.72 -10.33
C ASP A 260 13.62 -4.12 -9.28
N LEU A 261 13.79 -4.49 -8.01
CA LEU A 261 12.97 -3.97 -6.92
C LEU A 261 13.13 -2.46 -6.72
N THR A 262 14.37 -1.95 -6.73
CA THR A 262 14.63 -0.50 -6.63
C THR A 262 14.06 0.25 -7.83
N GLN A 263 14.25 -0.28 -9.05
CA GLN A 263 13.70 0.33 -10.26
C GLN A 263 12.17 0.42 -10.22
N ARG A 264 11.49 -0.65 -9.79
CA ARG A 264 10.02 -0.66 -9.64
C ARG A 264 9.55 0.30 -8.56
N SER A 265 10.28 0.38 -7.45
CA SER A 265 10.01 1.31 -6.37
C SER A 265 10.18 2.78 -6.79
N ASP A 266 11.21 3.11 -7.56
CA ASP A 266 11.40 4.45 -8.14
C ASP A 266 10.28 4.82 -9.12
N GLN A 267 9.83 3.87 -9.94
CA GLN A 267 8.67 4.07 -10.80
C GLN A 267 7.41 4.40 -9.97
N LEU A 268 7.17 3.67 -8.88
CA LEU A 268 6.06 3.97 -7.96
C LEU A 268 6.16 5.38 -7.36
N LEU A 269 7.34 5.80 -6.91
CA LEU A 269 7.57 7.14 -6.35
C LEU A 269 7.18 8.24 -7.36
N SER A 270 7.61 8.12 -8.61
CA SER A 270 7.25 9.07 -9.67
C SER A 270 5.72 9.11 -9.91
N MET A 271 5.05 7.97 -9.81
CA MET A 271 3.60 7.90 -9.96
C MET A 271 2.88 8.53 -8.76
N PHE A 272 3.35 8.29 -7.53
CA PHE A 272 2.75 8.88 -6.33
C PHE A 272 2.80 10.40 -6.36
N HIS A 273 3.92 11.02 -6.73
CA HIS A 273 4.01 12.48 -6.83
C HIS A 273 2.98 13.05 -7.81
N THR A 274 2.90 12.46 -9.02
CA THR A 274 1.97 12.89 -10.07
C THR A 274 0.50 12.76 -9.62
N VAL A 275 0.16 11.64 -8.99
CA VAL A 275 -1.21 11.34 -8.55
C VAL A 275 -1.59 12.21 -7.35
N VAL A 276 -0.69 12.37 -6.36
CA VAL A 276 -0.97 13.15 -5.15
C VAL A 276 -1.17 14.63 -5.48
N GLU A 277 -0.35 15.22 -6.35
CA GLU A 277 -0.53 16.61 -6.81
C GLU A 277 -1.89 16.79 -7.48
N SER A 278 -2.22 15.90 -8.41
CA SER A 278 -3.51 15.91 -9.10
C SER A 278 -4.68 15.73 -8.12
N LEU A 279 -4.52 14.90 -7.08
CA LEU A 279 -5.55 14.68 -6.06
C LEU A 279 -5.78 15.93 -5.23
N CYS A 280 -4.74 16.69 -4.90
CA CYS A 280 -4.88 17.96 -4.19
C CYS A 280 -5.76 18.93 -4.98
N LEU A 281 -5.48 19.11 -6.27
CA LEU A 281 -6.28 19.97 -7.16
C LEU A 281 -7.75 19.50 -7.24
N LEU A 282 -7.95 18.19 -7.36
CA LEU A 282 -9.29 17.61 -7.37
C LEU A 282 -10.01 17.86 -6.04
N MET A 283 -9.34 17.67 -4.91
CA MET A 283 -9.90 17.89 -3.58
C MET A 283 -10.27 19.35 -3.32
N GLU A 284 -9.49 20.31 -3.82
CA GLU A 284 -9.80 21.74 -3.72
C GLU A 284 -11.12 22.08 -4.41
N ALA A 285 -11.43 21.43 -5.53
CA ALA A 285 -12.69 21.63 -6.24
C ALA A 285 -13.92 21.04 -5.51
N PHE A 286 -13.70 20.13 -4.57
CA PHE A 286 -14.72 19.54 -3.69
C PHE A 286 -14.70 20.10 -2.26
N ALA A 287 -13.79 21.04 -1.96
CA ALA A 287 -13.72 21.64 -0.64
C ALA A 287 -14.97 22.51 -0.41
N VAL A 288 -15.77 22.16 0.59
CA VAL A 288 -16.88 23.01 1.05
C VAL A 288 -16.26 24.20 1.76
N ILE A 289 -16.25 25.37 1.10
CA ILE A 289 -15.91 26.64 1.75
C ILE A 289 -17.10 27.01 2.64
N PRO A 290 -16.94 27.05 3.98
CA PRO A 290 -18.02 27.41 4.90
C PRO A 290 -18.42 28.89 4.79
#